data_AF-A0A2T7PA12-F1
#
_entry.id   AF-A0A2T7PA12-F1
#
_cell.length_a   1.000
_cell.length_b   1.000
_cell.length_c   1.000
_cell.angle_alpha   90.00
_cell.angle_beta   90.00
_cell.angle_gamma   90.00
#
_symmetry.space_group_name_H-M   'P 1'
#
loop_
_entity.id
_entity.type
_entity.pdbx_description
1 polymer ?
#
loop_
_entity_poly.entity_id
_entity_poly.type
_entity_poly.pdbx_seq_one_letter_code
_entity_poly.pdbx_strand_id
1 'polypeptide(L)'
;MEALSSDSIYNQLPHYGDTILDCAVYISRSIHDAENQQVLHHVCALLNSGGGILHMRNVDHDHQTAEHLCTVNYHCRLPSDTATHYVTYASAVKLLSKTGEPASLAELPAVPKEFVYGHIEETLKQEGKQIQFKLLTNDSPRIKAFSEKISSYCSKYITAFANHYGGHVYFGIEDTTAAVFGEIIRSKDEVIIVQQMEKKMNSVLWGDADFKAVRGKHWDIQFHPVSGCPNMERRSVVVVSICKFPGGVFTSCPESFVVRPKRKIRQLTFAEWKKEMLNQARVKPELLNRFVKLSLHTPFSSLVFALPHTLQDAKEKILKLSTGFNLHPPSYMDTLKDAHLRNSIRHVLSTFVCETHLAVALHCFGTHLSSPMPEDMCTSIFVLSKNYGALLICFITSHANYAEVMRRAQTMAIEFKEKLIKRGGCMDRLGIKVHLLSLADPFLLQNFQVTIDAPSHPSTYFLTEEKMDHIRTALLISMASYETVADNACCDNYYFLLTLGSCNCYGHVSSPKSSGFMVHQVLARLWLSWR
;
A
#
# COMPACT_ATOMS: atom_id res chain seq x y z
N MET A 1 3.68 12.23 17.80
CA MET A 1 5.10 11.80 17.73
C MET A 1 5.81 12.78 16.83
N GLU A 2 6.72 13.60 17.37
CA GLU A 2 7.45 14.59 16.58
C GLU A 2 8.39 13.88 15.60
N ALA A 3 8.16 14.08 14.30
CA ALA A 3 9.05 13.58 13.27
C ALA A 3 10.35 14.39 13.31
N LEU A 4 11.49 13.71 13.53
CA LEU A 4 12.82 14.31 13.54
C LEU A 4 13.08 15.10 12.23
N SER A 5 13.79 16.22 12.36
CA SER A 5 14.05 17.09 11.21
C SER A 5 15.26 16.68 10.40
N SER A 6 15.23 16.97 9.10
CA SER A 6 16.34 16.76 8.17
C SER A 6 17.56 17.53 8.65
N ASP A 7 17.32 18.70 9.26
CA ASP A 7 18.35 19.50 9.91
C ASP A 7 18.79 18.87 11.24
N SER A 8 17.90 18.20 11.99
CA SER A 8 18.28 17.47 13.21
C SER A 8 19.07 16.20 12.89
N ILE A 9 18.79 15.53 11.78
CA ILE A 9 19.55 14.38 11.29
C ILE A 9 20.91 14.86 10.78
N TYR A 10 20.96 15.92 9.98
CA TYR A 10 22.22 16.48 9.46
C TYR A 10 23.15 16.96 10.59
N ASN A 11 22.59 17.60 11.62
CA ASN A 11 23.34 18.00 12.82
C ASN A 11 23.76 16.82 13.71
N GLN A 12 23.18 15.62 13.53
CA GLN A 12 23.56 14.40 14.23
C GLN A 12 24.48 13.49 13.42
N LEU A 13 24.63 13.70 12.10
CA LEU A 13 25.54 12.93 11.25
C LEU A 13 26.98 12.82 11.82
N PRO A 14 27.57 13.88 12.41
CA PRO A 14 28.92 13.80 13.01
C PRO A 14 28.98 12.88 14.24
N HIS A 15 27.85 12.52 14.84
CA HIS A 15 27.79 11.54 15.93
C HIS A 15 27.71 10.10 15.44
N TYR A 16 27.46 9.89 14.14
CA TYR A 16 27.32 8.58 13.52
C TYR A 16 28.52 8.20 12.64
N GLY A 17 29.41 9.14 12.35
CA GLY A 17 30.69 8.88 11.67
C GLY A 17 31.56 10.13 11.56
N ASP A 18 32.88 9.94 11.70
CA ASP A 18 33.87 11.03 11.69
C ASP A 18 34.10 11.63 10.29
N THR A 19 33.79 10.86 9.23
CA THR A 19 33.94 11.27 7.84
C THR A 19 32.58 11.26 7.15
N ILE A 20 32.13 12.42 6.69
CA ILE A 20 30.85 12.59 5.99
C ILE A 20 31.14 13.18 4.63
N LEU A 21 30.62 12.54 3.57
CA LEU A 21 30.69 13.05 2.21
C LEU A 21 29.27 13.30 1.69
N ASP A 22 29.06 14.44 1.04
CA ASP A 22 27.78 14.84 0.45
C ASP A 22 27.80 14.56 -1.06
N CYS A 23 26.75 13.93 -1.58
CA CYS A 23 26.58 13.69 -3.01
C CYS A 23 25.17 14.07 -3.45
N ALA A 24 25.06 14.91 -4.49
CA ALA A 24 23.77 15.16 -5.13
C ALA A 24 23.47 14.04 -6.13
N VAL A 25 22.22 13.55 -6.15
CA VAL A 25 21.79 12.48 -7.08
C VAL A 25 20.48 12.87 -7.77
N TYR A 26 20.36 12.57 -9.07
CA TYR A 26 19.14 12.75 -9.86
C TYR A 26 18.54 11.37 -10.14
N ILE A 27 17.31 11.12 -9.66
CA ILE A 27 16.63 9.82 -9.76
C ILE A 27 15.69 9.76 -10.98
N SER A 28 15.22 10.93 -11.43
CA SER A 28 14.17 11.10 -12.45
C SER A 28 14.66 11.09 -13.89
N ARG A 29 15.96 11.35 -14.10
CA ARG A 29 16.62 11.23 -15.38
C ARG A 29 17.39 9.92 -15.32
N SER A 30 17.22 9.05 -16.31
CA SER A 30 17.89 7.75 -16.43
C SER A 30 19.30 7.79 -15.85
N ILE A 31 19.64 6.82 -15.00
CA ILE A 31 20.90 6.75 -14.24
C ILE A 31 22.09 7.08 -15.16
N HIS A 32 22.68 8.26 -15.00
CA HIS A 32 23.83 8.68 -15.80
C HIS A 32 25.11 8.10 -15.19
N ASP A 33 25.97 7.53 -16.05
CA ASP A 33 27.25 6.94 -15.63
C ASP A 33 28.10 7.90 -14.79
N ALA A 34 28.03 9.21 -15.06
CA ALA A 34 28.76 10.23 -14.31
C ALA A 34 28.34 10.33 -12.82
N GLU A 35 27.04 10.22 -12.53
CA GLU A 35 26.51 10.32 -11.16
C GLU A 35 26.79 9.04 -10.38
N ASN A 36 26.69 7.88 -11.03
CA ASN A 36 27.13 6.60 -10.48
C ASN A 36 28.63 6.60 -10.18
N GLN A 37 29.46 7.12 -11.09
CA GLN A 37 30.91 7.23 -10.88
C GLN A 37 31.23 8.14 -9.70
N GLN A 38 30.48 9.24 -9.53
CA GLN A 38 30.64 10.11 -8.38
C GLN A 38 30.32 9.39 -7.06
N VAL A 39 29.18 8.70 -6.99
CA VAL A 39 28.82 7.88 -5.81
C VAL A 39 29.87 6.81 -5.54
N LEU A 40 30.34 6.10 -6.57
CA LEU A 40 31.38 5.06 -6.46
C LEU A 40 32.71 5.63 -5.95
N HIS A 41 33.12 6.82 -6.42
CA HIS A 41 34.32 7.49 -5.93
C HIS A 41 34.19 7.87 -4.45
N HIS A 42 33.02 8.33 -4.01
CA HIS A 42 32.79 8.71 -2.61
C HIS A 42 32.76 7.48 -1.71
N VAL A 43 32.12 6.39 -2.15
CA VAL A 43 32.13 5.11 -1.43
C VAL A 43 33.56 4.55 -1.33
N CYS A 44 34.33 4.59 -2.43
CA CYS A 44 35.73 4.15 -2.44
C CYS A 44 36.59 4.99 -1.47
N ALA A 45 36.41 6.31 -1.46
CA ALA A 45 37.11 7.20 -0.54
C ALA A 45 36.79 6.89 0.93
N LEU A 46 35.52 6.62 1.26
CA LEU A 46 35.12 6.23 2.61
C LEU A 46 35.69 4.87 3.02
N LEU A 47 35.64 3.87 2.14
CA LEU A 47 36.20 2.54 2.41
C LEU A 47 37.72 2.59 2.67
N ASN A 48 38.44 3.44 1.95
CA ASN A 48 39.89 3.60 2.12
C ASN A 48 40.28 4.51 3.30
N SER A 49 39.32 5.19 3.92
CA SER A 49 39.54 6.14 5.03
C SER A 49 39.04 5.62 6.38
N GLY A 50 38.77 4.31 6.50
CA GLY A 50 38.28 3.70 7.74
C GLY A 50 36.77 3.76 7.94
N GLY A 51 36.01 4.13 6.91
CA GLY A 51 34.55 4.23 6.90
C GLY A 51 34.03 5.66 6.92
N GLY A 52 32.70 5.81 6.95
CA GLY A 52 32.02 7.11 7.05
C GLY A 52 30.64 7.09 6.42
N ILE A 53 30.01 8.26 6.33
CA ILE A 53 28.63 8.41 5.85
C ILE A 53 28.63 9.14 4.51
N LEU A 54 28.05 8.50 3.49
CA LEU A 54 27.72 9.16 2.23
C LEU A 54 26.27 9.66 2.30
N HIS A 55 26.10 10.96 2.47
CA HIS A 55 24.81 11.62 2.48
C HIS A 55 24.41 11.98 1.04
N MET A 56 23.38 11.30 0.53
CA MET A 56 22.89 11.51 -0.83
C MET A 56 21.66 12.41 -0.84
N ARG A 57 21.75 13.58 -1.47
CA ARG A 57 20.63 14.49 -1.64
C ARG A 57 19.96 14.24 -2.98
N ASN A 58 18.72 13.73 -2.96
CA ASN A 58 17.90 13.63 -4.16
C ASN A 58 17.48 15.04 -4.61
N VAL A 59 18.07 15.53 -5.70
CA VAL A 59 17.80 16.86 -6.24
C VAL A 59 16.41 16.93 -6.88
N ASP A 60 15.84 15.79 -7.27
CA ASP A 60 14.50 15.73 -7.86
C ASP A 60 13.37 15.77 -6.83
N HIS A 61 13.69 15.70 -5.53
CA HIS A 61 12.67 15.62 -4.49
C HIS A 61 11.80 16.90 -4.43
N ASP A 62 12.35 18.06 -4.78
CA ASP A 62 11.57 19.31 -4.86
C ASP A 62 10.61 19.34 -6.06
N HIS A 63 10.67 18.34 -6.94
CA HIS A 63 9.89 18.25 -8.19
C HIS A 63 9.11 16.94 -8.35
N GLN A 64 9.20 15.99 -7.41
CA GLN A 64 8.46 14.72 -7.48
C GLN A 64 7.09 14.83 -6.79
N THR A 65 6.10 15.10 -7.62
CA THR A 65 4.68 15.02 -7.27
C THR A 65 4.20 13.58 -7.26
N ALA A 66 3.50 13.14 -6.20
CA ALA A 66 2.78 11.86 -6.16
C ALA A 66 1.90 11.65 -7.42
N GLU A 67 1.77 10.39 -7.85
CA GLU A 67 1.05 9.96 -9.07
C GLU A 67 -0.35 10.57 -9.19
N HIS A 68 -1.02 10.70 -8.05
CA HIS A 68 -2.31 11.35 -7.88
C HIS A 68 -2.24 12.25 -6.65
N LEU A 69 -2.84 13.44 -6.72
CA LEU A 69 -2.95 14.33 -5.56
C LEU A 69 -3.81 13.65 -4.50
N CYS A 70 -3.19 13.24 -3.39
CA CYS A 70 -3.91 12.65 -2.27
C CYS A 70 -4.90 13.68 -1.70
N THR A 71 -6.17 13.30 -1.69
CA THR A 71 -7.27 14.12 -1.18
C THR A 71 -8.07 13.23 -0.23
N VAL A 72 -8.09 13.59 1.05
CA VAL A 72 -8.76 12.84 2.12
C VAL A 72 -10.27 12.82 1.88
N ASN A 73 -10.84 13.98 1.56
CA ASN A 73 -12.24 14.12 1.21
C ASN A 73 -12.40 15.15 0.11
N TYR A 74 -13.02 14.74 -1.00
CA TYR A 74 -13.32 15.63 -2.11
C TYR A 74 -14.47 16.58 -1.80
N HIS A 75 -15.34 16.27 -0.83
CA HIS A 75 -16.58 17.01 -0.58
C HIS A 75 -17.45 17.11 -1.84
N CYS A 76 -17.41 16.05 -2.65
CA CYS A 76 -18.03 15.92 -3.96
C CYS A 76 -18.72 14.56 -4.06
N ARG A 77 -19.90 14.55 -4.67
CA ARG A 77 -20.72 13.35 -4.80
C ARG A 77 -21.26 13.19 -6.21
N LEU A 78 -21.60 11.95 -6.55
CA LEU A 78 -22.35 11.58 -7.73
C LEU A 78 -23.60 10.78 -7.30
N PRO A 79 -24.70 10.87 -8.06
CA PRO A 79 -25.91 10.13 -7.77
C PRO A 79 -25.76 8.68 -8.26
N SER A 80 -26.38 7.76 -7.54
CA SER A 80 -26.71 6.41 -8.00
C SER A 80 -28.24 6.30 -8.11
N ASP A 81 -28.75 5.12 -8.45
CA ASP A 81 -30.20 4.94 -8.61
C ASP A 81 -30.98 5.12 -7.30
N THR A 82 -30.35 4.83 -6.16
CA THR A 82 -31.00 4.87 -4.82
C THR A 82 -30.27 5.75 -3.79
N ALA A 83 -29.14 6.36 -4.13
CA ALA A 83 -28.32 7.08 -3.16
C ALA A 83 -27.34 8.07 -3.83
N THR A 84 -26.41 8.61 -3.02
CA THR A 84 -25.25 9.35 -3.51
C THR A 84 -23.97 8.74 -2.95
N HIS A 85 -22.91 8.70 -3.76
CA HIS A 85 -21.61 8.18 -3.37
C HIS A 85 -20.53 9.24 -3.52
N TYR A 86 -19.44 9.10 -2.76
CA TYR A 86 -18.28 9.97 -2.87
C TYR A 86 -17.55 9.74 -4.19
N VAL A 87 -16.99 10.83 -4.72
CA VAL A 87 -16.23 10.82 -5.96
C VAL A 87 -14.84 10.21 -5.75
N THR A 88 -14.41 9.36 -6.68
CA THR A 88 -13.03 8.84 -6.76
C THR A 88 -12.12 9.83 -7.46
N TYR A 89 -10.79 9.69 -7.32
CA TYR A 89 -9.82 10.54 -8.02
C TYR A 89 -10.11 10.66 -9.53
N ALA A 90 -10.28 9.54 -10.23
CA ALA A 90 -10.53 9.51 -11.67
C ALA A 90 -11.83 10.26 -12.05
N SER A 91 -12.89 10.09 -11.25
CA SER A 91 -14.15 10.79 -11.45
C SER A 91 -14.02 12.29 -11.16
N ALA A 92 -13.25 12.69 -10.14
CA ALA A 92 -12.97 14.09 -9.85
C ALA A 92 -12.22 14.77 -10.99
N VAL A 93 -11.14 14.15 -11.51
CA VAL A 93 -10.41 14.66 -12.67
C VAL A 93 -11.37 14.81 -13.87
N LYS A 94 -12.18 13.80 -14.17
CA LYS A 94 -13.15 13.86 -15.27
C LYS A 94 -14.17 14.99 -15.11
N LEU A 95 -14.63 15.29 -13.89
CA LEU A 95 -15.55 16.40 -13.63
C LEU A 95 -14.87 17.75 -13.84
N LEU A 96 -13.65 17.91 -13.29
CA LEU A 96 -12.87 19.14 -13.40
C LEU A 96 -12.47 19.46 -14.85
N SER A 97 -12.26 18.43 -15.68
CA SER A 97 -11.92 18.61 -17.10
C SER A 97 -13.09 19.02 -18.00
N LYS A 98 -14.34 19.00 -17.51
CA LYS A 98 -15.51 19.41 -18.31
C LYS A 98 -15.62 20.93 -18.35
N THR A 99 -15.57 21.49 -19.55
CA THR A 99 -15.82 22.91 -19.82
C THR A 99 -17.18 23.11 -20.48
N GLY A 100 -17.78 24.30 -20.34
CA GLY A 100 -19.04 24.67 -20.99
C GLY A 100 -19.89 25.58 -20.14
N GLU A 101 -21.11 25.86 -20.60
CA GLU A 101 -22.12 26.58 -19.83
C GLU A 101 -22.98 25.64 -18.98
N PRO A 102 -23.53 26.10 -17.85
CA PRO A 102 -24.52 25.35 -17.08
C PRO A 102 -25.77 25.04 -17.92
N ALA A 103 -26.35 23.85 -17.70
CA ALA A 103 -27.64 23.51 -18.32
C ALA A 103 -28.77 24.39 -17.75
N SER A 104 -29.84 24.57 -18.52
CA SER A 104 -31.02 25.27 -18.02
C SER A 104 -31.84 24.38 -17.08
N LEU A 105 -32.50 24.97 -16.07
CA LEU A 105 -33.50 24.25 -15.26
C LEU A 105 -34.67 23.71 -16.10
N ALA A 106 -34.93 24.32 -17.27
CA ALA A 106 -35.97 23.86 -18.20
C ALA A 106 -35.62 22.51 -18.87
N GLU A 107 -34.36 22.08 -18.83
CA GLU A 107 -33.92 20.77 -19.35
C GLU A 107 -34.15 19.63 -18.34
N LEU A 108 -34.55 19.95 -17.11
CA LEU A 108 -34.86 18.94 -16.09
C LEU A 108 -36.20 18.25 -16.38
N PRO A 109 -36.42 17.03 -15.86
CA PRO A 109 -37.73 16.39 -15.90
C PRO A 109 -38.83 17.34 -15.39
N ALA A 110 -39.99 17.34 -16.03
CA ALA A 110 -41.09 18.21 -15.62
C ALA A 110 -41.54 17.88 -14.19
N VAL A 111 -41.73 18.92 -13.37
CA VAL A 111 -42.29 18.77 -12.02
C VAL A 111 -43.82 18.66 -12.13
N PRO A 112 -44.45 17.68 -11.45
CA PRO A 112 -45.91 17.58 -11.40
C PRO A 112 -46.56 18.88 -10.91
N LYS A 113 -47.73 19.21 -11.45
CA LYS A 113 -48.50 20.41 -11.05
C LYS A 113 -49.39 20.15 -9.84
N GLU A 114 -49.78 18.91 -9.63
CA GLU A 114 -50.72 18.49 -8.59
C GLU A 114 -50.12 17.32 -7.81
N PHE A 115 -50.31 17.33 -6.50
CA PHE A 115 -49.87 16.29 -5.59
C PHE A 115 -51.07 15.90 -4.72
N VAL A 116 -51.42 14.62 -4.69
CA VAL A 116 -52.59 14.11 -3.94
C VAL A 116 -52.14 13.23 -2.79
N TYR A 117 -52.63 13.49 -1.58
CA TYR A 117 -52.23 12.78 -0.36
C TYR A 117 -52.50 11.26 -0.47
N GLY A 118 -51.50 10.45 -0.13
CA GLY A 118 -51.55 8.99 -0.14
C GLY A 118 -51.46 8.35 -1.53
N HIS A 119 -51.45 9.14 -2.60
CA HIS A 119 -51.31 8.64 -3.96
C HIS A 119 -49.85 8.61 -4.41
N ILE A 120 -49.57 7.73 -5.38
CA ILE A 120 -48.31 7.70 -6.12
C ILE A 120 -48.52 8.50 -7.39
N GLU A 121 -47.70 9.53 -7.58
CA GLU A 121 -47.75 10.35 -8.79
C GLU A 121 -47.14 9.58 -9.98
N GLU A 122 -47.85 9.51 -11.11
CA GLU A 122 -47.48 8.60 -12.23
C GLU A 122 -46.09 8.89 -12.82
N THR A 123 -45.65 10.14 -12.75
CA THR A 123 -44.34 10.57 -13.25
C THR A 123 -43.21 10.37 -12.22
N LEU A 124 -43.56 10.06 -10.96
CA LEU A 124 -42.64 9.91 -9.83
C LEU A 124 -42.73 8.51 -9.21
N LYS A 125 -42.72 7.45 -10.03
CA LYS A 125 -42.89 6.07 -9.54
C LYS A 125 -41.69 5.52 -8.74
N GLN A 126 -40.49 6.04 -8.97
CA GLN A 126 -39.28 5.57 -8.31
C GLN A 126 -38.18 6.65 -8.27
N GLU A 127 -37.29 6.53 -7.30
CA GLU A 127 -36.05 7.31 -7.27
C GLU A 127 -35.12 6.92 -8.44
N GLY A 128 -34.19 7.83 -8.75
CA GLY A 128 -33.16 7.58 -9.74
C GLY A 128 -32.09 8.65 -9.70
N LYS A 129 -31.30 8.70 -10.78
CA LYS A 129 -30.15 9.61 -10.91
C LYS A 129 -30.52 11.11 -10.98
N GLN A 130 -31.79 11.43 -11.24
CA GLN A 130 -32.31 12.80 -11.35
C GLN A 130 -33.48 13.08 -10.39
N ILE A 131 -33.97 12.08 -9.64
CA ILE A 131 -35.14 12.20 -8.77
C ILE A 131 -34.83 11.51 -7.45
N GLN A 132 -35.01 12.23 -6.35
CA GLN A 132 -34.83 11.70 -4.99
C GLN A 132 -36.00 12.16 -4.12
N PHE A 133 -36.58 11.23 -3.38
CA PHE A 133 -37.70 11.46 -2.45
C PHE A 133 -37.15 11.54 -1.04
N LYS A 134 -37.74 12.38 -0.19
CA LYS A 134 -37.42 12.42 1.24
C LYS A 134 -38.67 12.75 2.03
N LEU A 135 -39.01 11.90 2.99
CA LEU A 135 -40.00 12.21 4.02
C LEU A 135 -39.27 12.54 5.33
N LEU A 136 -39.45 13.75 5.86
CA LEU A 136 -38.74 14.20 7.05
C LEU A 136 -39.52 13.78 8.30
N THR A 137 -39.19 12.63 8.90
CA THR A 137 -39.81 12.21 10.15
C THR A 137 -39.38 13.09 11.34
N ASN A 138 -40.25 13.18 12.35
CA ASN A 138 -40.00 13.93 13.59
C ASN A 138 -39.19 13.14 14.63
N ASP A 139 -38.69 11.95 14.31
CA ASP A 139 -38.21 10.97 15.30
C ASP A 139 -36.80 11.22 15.85
N SER A 140 -36.12 12.31 15.49
CA SER A 140 -34.80 12.59 16.05
C SER A 140 -34.88 13.42 17.35
N PRO A 141 -34.27 12.98 18.47
CA PRO A 141 -34.30 13.68 19.77
C PRO A 141 -33.52 15.01 19.80
N ARG A 142 -32.93 15.43 18.68
CA ARG A 142 -32.36 16.76 18.47
C ARG A 142 -33.30 17.54 17.57
N ILE A 143 -34.13 18.41 18.14
CA ILE A 143 -35.09 19.24 17.40
C ILE A 143 -34.30 20.28 16.59
N LYS A 144 -33.78 19.88 15.43
CA LYS A 144 -33.38 20.83 14.38
C LYS A 144 -34.65 21.38 13.73
N ALA A 145 -34.66 22.69 13.45
CA ALA A 145 -35.76 23.30 12.73
C ALA A 145 -35.94 22.62 11.36
N PHE A 146 -37.18 22.55 10.87
CA PHE A 146 -37.51 21.90 9.60
C PHE A 146 -36.66 22.44 8.42
N SER A 147 -36.44 23.75 8.37
CA SER A 147 -35.57 24.42 7.39
C SER A 147 -34.11 23.94 7.43
N GLU A 148 -33.58 23.65 8.61
CA GLU A 148 -32.23 23.09 8.78
C GLU A 148 -32.16 21.63 8.31
N LYS A 149 -33.24 20.86 8.53
CA LYS A 149 -33.33 19.48 8.01
C LYS A 149 -33.27 19.49 6.49
N ILE A 150 -34.10 20.29 5.81
CA ILE A 150 -34.07 20.43 4.34
C ILE A 150 -32.67 20.80 3.85
N SER A 151 -32.09 21.87 4.38
CA SER A 151 -30.75 22.34 3.97
C SER A 151 -29.66 21.29 4.19
N SER A 152 -29.70 20.59 5.33
CA SER A 152 -28.77 19.50 5.65
C SER A 152 -28.91 18.31 4.70
N TYR A 153 -30.13 17.87 4.42
CA TYR A 153 -30.37 16.76 3.49
C TYR A 153 -30.01 17.13 2.05
N CYS A 154 -30.38 18.33 1.60
CA CYS A 154 -30.03 18.83 0.26
C CYS A 154 -28.53 18.91 0.02
N SER A 155 -27.71 19.16 1.06
CA SER A 155 -26.26 19.35 0.91
C SER A 155 -25.58 18.29 0.04
N LYS A 156 -25.91 17.01 0.22
CA LYS A 156 -25.31 15.91 -0.56
C LYS A 156 -25.87 15.79 -1.98
N TYR A 157 -27.12 16.19 -2.18
CA TYR A 157 -27.81 16.10 -3.47
C TYR A 157 -27.47 17.27 -4.40
N ILE A 158 -27.17 18.45 -3.85
CA ILE A 158 -26.68 19.61 -4.63
C ILE A 158 -25.48 19.20 -5.47
N THR A 159 -24.43 18.66 -4.83
CA THR A 159 -23.24 18.21 -5.56
C THR A 159 -23.53 17.03 -6.46
N ALA A 160 -24.35 16.07 -6.02
CA ALA A 160 -24.64 14.88 -6.82
C ALA A 160 -25.32 15.25 -8.15
N PHE A 161 -26.44 15.97 -8.09
CA PHE A 161 -27.18 16.32 -9.29
C PHE A 161 -26.42 17.29 -10.20
N ALA A 162 -25.78 18.31 -9.62
CA ALA A 162 -25.02 19.27 -10.43
C ALA A 162 -23.86 18.61 -11.19
N ASN A 163 -23.18 17.63 -10.59
CA ASN A 163 -22.10 16.88 -11.24
C ASN A 163 -22.56 15.85 -12.28
N HIS A 164 -23.87 15.64 -12.43
CA HIS A 164 -24.43 14.64 -13.34
C HIS A 164 -25.33 15.25 -14.42
N TYR A 165 -26.64 14.97 -14.39
CA TYR A 165 -27.63 15.44 -15.36
C TYR A 165 -28.55 16.52 -14.77
N GLY A 166 -28.24 17.06 -13.59
CA GLY A 166 -29.20 17.83 -12.80
C GLY A 166 -30.32 16.94 -12.26
N GLY A 167 -31.22 17.52 -11.47
CA GLY A 167 -32.33 16.75 -10.90
C GLY A 167 -33.13 17.51 -9.84
N HIS A 168 -34.07 16.78 -9.24
CA HIS A 168 -35.02 17.28 -8.25
C HIS A 168 -34.95 16.46 -6.98
N VAL A 169 -34.94 17.14 -5.83
CA VAL A 169 -35.19 16.55 -4.52
C VAL A 169 -36.59 16.92 -4.08
N TYR A 170 -37.44 15.93 -3.84
CA TYR A 170 -38.82 16.11 -3.37
C TYR A 170 -38.90 15.81 -1.88
N PHE A 171 -39.23 16.82 -1.08
CA PHE A 171 -39.53 16.64 0.34
C PHE A 171 -41.04 16.50 0.56
N GLY A 172 -41.45 15.51 1.34
CA GLY A 172 -42.85 15.14 1.56
C GLY A 172 -43.33 13.96 0.71
N ILE A 173 -42.41 13.22 0.08
CA ILE A 173 -42.70 11.96 -0.63
C ILE A 173 -41.90 10.85 0.06
N GLU A 174 -42.55 9.71 0.32
CA GLU A 174 -41.90 8.57 0.96
C GLU A 174 -41.00 7.79 0.00
N ASP A 175 -39.75 7.54 0.41
CA ASP A 175 -38.71 6.92 -0.41
C ASP A 175 -39.07 5.51 -0.93
N THR A 176 -39.81 4.72 -0.16
CA THR A 176 -40.09 3.30 -0.49
C THR A 176 -41.31 3.12 -1.39
N THR A 177 -42.40 3.81 -1.08
CA THR A 177 -43.68 3.65 -1.79
C THR A 177 -43.89 4.71 -2.87
N ALA A 178 -43.09 5.78 -2.87
CA ALA A 178 -43.32 7.00 -3.63
C ALA A 178 -44.68 7.68 -3.35
N ALA A 179 -45.31 7.35 -2.21
CA ALA A 179 -46.56 7.97 -1.80
C ALA A 179 -46.33 9.42 -1.34
N VAL A 180 -47.21 10.31 -1.78
CA VAL A 180 -47.20 11.73 -1.41
C VAL A 180 -47.84 11.92 -0.03
N PHE A 181 -47.11 12.48 0.92
CA PHE A 181 -47.65 12.85 2.24
C PHE A 181 -47.63 14.37 2.49
N GLY A 182 -46.71 15.07 1.83
CA GLY A 182 -46.41 16.47 2.07
C GLY A 182 -45.81 16.71 3.45
N GLU A 183 -45.31 17.93 3.65
CA GLU A 183 -44.80 18.43 4.92
C GLU A 183 -45.68 19.57 5.42
N ILE A 184 -45.85 19.71 6.73
CA ILE A 184 -46.62 20.82 7.31
C ILE A 184 -45.76 22.08 7.27
N ILE A 185 -46.12 23.02 6.39
CA ILE A 185 -45.33 24.24 6.13
C ILE A 185 -46.23 25.45 6.30
N ARG A 186 -45.85 26.38 7.19
CA ARG A 186 -46.53 27.68 7.31
C ARG A 186 -45.86 28.67 6.36
N SER A 187 -46.57 29.73 5.96
CA SER A 187 -46.01 30.73 5.03
C SER A 187 -44.73 31.42 5.53
N LYS A 188 -44.56 31.54 6.86
CA LYS A 188 -43.30 32.04 7.45
C LYS A 188 -42.14 31.06 7.30
N ASP A 189 -42.42 29.76 7.28
CA ASP A 189 -41.42 28.70 7.15
C ASP A 189 -40.87 28.65 5.72
N GLU A 190 -41.70 28.89 4.69
CA GLU A 190 -41.25 28.97 3.29
C GLU A 190 -40.12 29.99 3.12
N VAL A 191 -40.29 31.20 3.65
CA VAL A 191 -39.28 32.27 3.60
C VAL A 191 -37.99 31.83 4.28
N ILE A 192 -38.08 31.18 5.44
CA ILE A 192 -36.91 30.69 6.20
C ILE A 192 -36.20 29.57 5.44
N ILE A 193 -36.95 28.63 4.84
CA ILE A 193 -36.39 27.53 4.05
C ILE A 193 -35.62 28.08 2.85
N VAL A 194 -36.22 29.03 2.12
CA VAL A 194 -35.56 29.71 1.00
C VAL A 194 -34.25 30.36 1.46
N GLN A 195 -34.27 31.15 2.54
CA GLN A 195 -33.08 31.83 3.04
C GLN A 195 -31.97 30.84 3.45
N GLN A 196 -32.33 29.72 4.09
CA GLN A 196 -31.37 28.68 4.46
C GLN A 196 -30.78 27.98 3.23
N MET A 197 -31.59 27.76 2.20
CA MET A 197 -31.13 27.20 0.93
C MET A 197 -30.24 28.17 0.16
N GLU A 198 -30.56 29.45 0.11
CA GLU A 198 -29.70 30.49 -0.49
C GLU A 198 -28.34 30.54 0.21
N LYS A 199 -28.32 30.57 1.54
CA LYS A 199 -27.09 30.53 2.33
C LYS A 199 -26.27 29.28 1.99
N LYS A 200 -26.93 28.13 1.81
CA LYS A 200 -26.27 26.87 1.48
C LYS A 200 -25.71 26.86 0.06
N MET A 201 -26.47 27.34 -0.92
CA MET A 201 -26.05 27.41 -2.33
C MET A 201 -24.87 28.37 -2.50
N ASN A 202 -24.82 29.45 -1.72
CA ASN A 202 -23.71 30.39 -1.67
C ASN A 202 -22.44 29.84 -1.03
N SER A 203 -22.52 28.80 -0.20
CA SER A 203 -21.34 28.16 0.40
C SER A 203 -20.74 27.04 -0.47
N VAL A 204 -21.46 26.60 -1.50
CA VAL A 204 -21.05 25.54 -2.42
C VAL A 204 -20.09 26.13 -3.46
N LEU A 205 -19.05 25.37 -3.82
CA LEU A 205 -18.10 25.75 -4.85
C LEU A 205 -18.59 25.22 -6.20
N TRP A 206 -18.87 26.11 -7.14
CA TRP A 206 -19.49 25.80 -8.43
C TRP A 206 -18.51 26.00 -9.59
N GLY A 207 -17.79 24.94 -9.96
CA GLY A 207 -16.80 24.96 -11.04
C GLY A 207 -15.54 25.75 -10.67
N ASP A 208 -15.69 27.06 -10.46
CA ASP A 208 -14.66 28.00 -10.02
C ASP A 208 -15.06 28.66 -8.69
N ALA A 209 -14.05 29.04 -7.89
CA ALA A 209 -14.28 29.56 -6.54
C ALA A 209 -15.07 30.89 -6.53
N ASP A 210 -15.02 31.65 -7.61
CA ASP A 210 -15.64 32.98 -7.71
C ASP A 210 -17.09 32.92 -8.25
N PHE A 211 -17.53 31.76 -8.74
CA PHE A 211 -18.87 31.61 -9.29
C PHE A 211 -19.92 31.56 -8.17
N LYS A 212 -21.00 32.33 -8.34
CA LYS A 212 -22.16 32.31 -7.45
C LYS A 212 -23.40 31.79 -8.16
N ALA A 213 -23.98 30.72 -7.62
CA ALA A 213 -25.22 30.16 -8.15
C ALA A 213 -26.40 31.13 -7.95
N VAL A 214 -27.29 31.21 -8.94
CA VAL A 214 -28.40 32.16 -8.99
C VAL A 214 -29.70 31.37 -9.00
N ARG A 215 -30.60 31.72 -8.08
CA ARG A 215 -31.93 31.10 -8.01
C ARG A 215 -32.73 31.40 -9.29
N GLY A 216 -33.49 30.43 -9.77
CA GLY A 216 -34.25 30.50 -11.02
C GLY A 216 -33.42 30.24 -12.29
N LYS A 217 -32.08 30.21 -12.18
CA LYS A 217 -31.18 29.87 -13.30
C LYS A 217 -30.42 28.57 -13.07
N HIS A 218 -29.74 28.45 -11.94
CA HIS A 218 -28.88 27.28 -11.62
C HIS A 218 -29.55 26.32 -10.65
N TRP A 219 -30.43 26.85 -9.81
CA TRP A 219 -31.22 26.07 -8.86
C TRP A 219 -32.53 26.80 -8.60
N ASP A 220 -33.55 26.08 -8.15
CA ASP A 220 -34.78 26.69 -7.66
C ASP A 220 -35.38 25.86 -6.52
N ILE A 221 -36.29 26.48 -5.78
CA ILE A 221 -37.09 25.83 -4.75
C ILE A 221 -38.55 26.26 -4.89
N GLN A 222 -39.43 25.27 -4.93
CA GLN A 222 -40.87 25.45 -5.16
C GLN A 222 -41.67 24.70 -4.10
N PHE A 223 -42.82 25.26 -3.74
CA PHE A 223 -43.74 24.71 -2.76
C PHE A 223 -45.04 24.37 -3.47
N HIS A 224 -45.38 23.09 -3.50
CA HIS A 224 -46.57 22.59 -4.19
C HIS A 224 -47.58 22.07 -3.17
N PRO A 225 -48.80 22.64 -3.10
CA PRO A 225 -49.80 22.22 -2.12
C PRO A 225 -50.27 20.79 -2.38
N VAL A 226 -50.51 20.03 -1.32
CA VAL A 226 -51.03 18.67 -1.39
C VAL A 226 -52.55 18.66 -1.18
N SER A 227 -53.28 18.14 -2.15
CA SER A 227 -54.74 17.98 -2.08
C SER A 227 -55.14 16.70 -1.34
N GLY A 228 -56.37 16.65 -0.81
CA GLY A 228 -56.88 15.45 -0.13
C GLY A 228 -56.27 15.15 1.25
N CYS A 229 -55.57 16.12 1.87
CA CYS A 229 -54.94 15.91 3.17
C CYS A 229 -55.97 15.60 4.28
N PRO A 230 -55.71 14.60 5.15
CA PRO A 230 -56.53 14.37 6.33
C PRO A 230 -56.48 15.58 7.29
N ASN A 231 -57.55 15.81 8.02
CA ASN A 231 -57.67 16.86 9.06
C ASN A 231 -57.55 18.32 8.56
N MET A 232 -57.69 18.58 7.26
CA MET A 232 -57.57 19.93 6.65
C MET A 232 -56.25 20.66 6.94
N GLU A 233 -55.20 19.93 7.30
CA GLU A 233 -53.87 20.50 7.48
C GLU A 233 -53.29 20.94 6.13
N ARG A 234 -52.75 22.16 6.07
CA ARG A 234 -52.04 22.64 4.87
C ARG A 234 -50.67 21.96 4.81
N ARG A 235 -50.54 21.01 3.89
CA ARG A 235 -49.28 20.33 3.58
C ARG A 235 -48.80 20.68 2.19
N SER A 236 -47.48 20.74 2.02
CA SER A 236 -46.86 21.01 0.72
C SER A 236 -45.70 20.06 0.46
N VAL A 237 -45.50 19.70 -0.80
CA VAL A 237 -44.27 19.07 -1.28
C VAL A 237 -43.28 20.18 -1.60
N VAL A 238 -42.07 20.10 -1.05
CA VAL A 238 -40.99 21.04 -1.38
C VAL A 238 -40.12 20.42 -2.44
N VAL A 239 -39.98 21.09 -3.57
CA VAL A 239 -39.16 20.61 -4.70
C VAL A 239 -37.95 21.50 -4.81
N VAL A 240 -36.76 20.92 -4.67
CA VAL A 240 -35.48 21.60 -4.89
C VAL A 240 -34.89 21.11 -6.20
N SER A 241 -34.83 22.01 -7.19
CA SER A 241 -34.32 21.73 -8.54
C SER A 241 -32.89 22.23 -8.68
N ILE A 242 -32.01 21.41 -9.26
CA ILE A 242 -30.59 21.71 -9.44
C ILE A 242 -30.20 21.41 -10.90
N CYS A 243 -29.65 22.40 -11.59
CA CYS A 243 -29.18 22.20 -12.97
C CYS A 243 -27.90 21.38 -13.02
N LYS A 244 -27.61 20.78 -14.18
CA LYS A 244 -26.27 20.25 -14.47
C LYS A 244 -25.27 21.39 -14.57
N PHE A 245 -24.08 21.21 -14.01
CA PHE A 245 -23.04 22.23 -13.98
C PHE A 245 -21.67 21.65 -14.40
N PRO A 246 -20.95 22.28 -15.35
CA PRO A 246 -19.62 21.84 -15.78
C PRO A 246 -18.52 22.24 -14.77
N GLY A 247 -17.34 21.63 -14.85
CA GLY A 247 -16.19 21.98 -14.01
C GLY A 247 -16.22 21.46 -12.56
N GLY A 248 -17.29 20.77 -12.15
CA GLY A 248 -17.41 20.11 -10.85
C GLY A 248 -17.99 21.01 -9.74
N VAL A 249 -18.87 20.47 -8.91
CA VAL A 249 -19.55 21.16 -7.81
C VAL A 249 -19.26 20.47 -6.48
N PHE A 250 -18.84 21.24 -5.47
CA PHE A 250 -18.29 20.74 -4.21
C PHE A 250 -18.94 21.43 -3.01
N THR A 251 -19.31 20.69 -1.96
CA THR A 251 -19.94 21.28 -0.77
C THR A 251 -19.01 22.16 0.04
N SER A 252 -17.69 21.95 -0.10
CA SER A 252 -16.62 22.65 0.59
C SER A 252 -15.29 22.41 -0.15
N CYS A 253 -14.26 23.16 0.21
CA CYS A 253 -12.92 22.96 -0.35
C CYS A 253 -12.41 21.53 -0.02
N PRO A 254 -11.92 20.77 -1.01
CA PRO A 254 -11.35 19.46 -0.79
C PRO A 254 -10.24 19.47 0.26
N GLU A 255 -10.19 18.39 1.04
CA GLU A 255 -9.19 18.19 2.10
C GLU A 255 -7.93 17.57 1.49
N SER A 256 -7.05 18.43 1.00
CA SER A 256 -5.73 18.04 0.49
C SER A 256 -4.69 19.01 1.02
N PHE A 257 -3.51 18.48 1.37
CA PHE A 257 -2.50 19.21 2.13
C PHE A 257 -1.15 19.12 1.44
N VAL A 258 -0.37 20.19 1.57
CA VAL A 258 1.02 20.25 1.11
C VAL A 258 1.93 20.70 2.24
N VAL A 259 3.14 20.16 2.25
CA VAL A 259 4.21 20.60 3.14
C VAL A 259 4.98 21.71 2.43
N ARG A 260 4.99 22.92 3.00
CA ARG A 260 5.81 24.03 2.49
C ARG A 260 7.25 23.97 3.03
N PRO A 261 8.20 24.68 2.41
CA PRO A 261 9.53 24.90 3.00
C PRO A 261 9.39 25.37 4.46
N LYS A 262 10.21 24.84 5.37
CA LYS A 262 10.08 24.94 6.85
C LYS A 262 8.99 24.06 7.49
N ARG A 263 8.56 22.98 6.83
CA ARG A 263 7.75 21.88 7.41
C ARG A 263 6.38 22.28 7.94
N LYS A 264 5.81 23.37 7.43
CA LYS A 264 4.45 23.77 7.78
C LYS A 264 3.47 23.05 6.86
N ILE A 265 2.56 22.27 7.44
CA ILE A 265 1.43 21.66 6.75
C ILE A 265 0.41 22.76 6.46
N ARG A 266 -0.02 22.86 5.21
CA ARG A 266 -1.08 23.79 4.79
C ARG A 266 -2.06 23.08 3.88
N GLN A 267 -3.36 23.27 4.13
CA GLN A 267 -4.39 22.84 3.19
C GLN A 267 -4.26 23.63 1.88
N LEU A 268 -4.43 22.94 0.75
CA LEU A 268 -4.52 23.57 -0.55
C LEU A 268 -5.81 24.37 -0.66
N THR A 269 -5.74 25.56 -1.27
CA THR A 269 -6.95 26.27 -1.66
C THR A 269 -7.63 25.53 -2.82
N PHE A 270 -8.91 25.80 -3.06
CA PHE A 270 -9.64 25.13 -4.14
C PHE A 270 -8.97 25.34 -5.51
N ALA A 271 -8.50 26.56 -5.80
CA ALA A 271 -7.81 26.88 -7.06
C ALA A 271 -6.48 26.14 -7.21
N GLU A 272 -5.66 26.09 -6.14
CA GLU A 272 -4.42 25.33 -6.13
C GLU A 272 -4.69 23.83 -6.30
N TRP A 273 -5.66 23.29 -5.56
CA TRP A 273 -6.07 21.90 -5.62
C TRP A 273 -6.56 21.52 -7.03
N LYS A 274 -7.45 22.33 -7.63
CA LYS A 274 -7.97 22.10 -8.99
C LYS A 274 -6.85 22.10 -10.02
N LYS A 275 -5.91 23.05 -9.92
CA LYS A 275 -4.71 23.10 -10.78
C LYS A 275 -3.86 21.85 -10.65
N GLU A 276 -3.62 21.38 -9.42
CA GLU A 276 -2.81 20.18 -9.17
C GLU A 276 -3.52 18.88 -9.59
N MET A 277 -4.85 18.80 -9.45
CA MET A 277 -5.65 17.67 -9.94
C MET A 277 -5.63 17.52 -11.46
N LEU A 278 -5.55 18.64 -12.20
CA LEU A 278 -5.48 18.67 -13.66
C LEU A 278 -4.04 18.64 -14.20
N ASN A 279 -3.04 18.60 -13.32
CA ASN A 279 -1.63 18.63 -13.71
C ASN A 279 -1.20 17.29 -14.31
N GLN A 280 -1.13 17.23 -15.64
CA GLN A 280 -0.74 16.04 -16.39
C GLN A 280 0.71 15.59 -16.12
N ALA A 281 1.59 16.46 -15.62
CA ALA A 281 2.97 16.10 -15.29
C ALA A 281 3.09 15.19 -14.04
N ARG A 282 2.01 15.02 -13.26
CA ARG A 282 1.96 14.10 -12.11
C ARG A 282 1.81 12.63 -12.55
N VAL A 283 1.17 12.39 -13.68
CA VAL A 283 1.04 11.04 -14.24
C VAL A 283 2.37 10.72 -14.92
N LYS A 284 3.16 9.82 -14.33
CA LYS A 284 4.36 9.25 -14.95
C LYS A 284 4.07 7.80 -15.35
N PRO A 285 3.53 7.54 -16.56
CA PRO A 285 3.25 6.18 -17.04
C PRO A 285 4.48 5.27 -16.98
N GLU A 286 5.66 5.88 -17.10
CA GLU A 286 6.96 5.23 -16.98
C GLU A 286 7.20 4.57 -15.60
N LEU A 287 6.62 5.09 -14.50
CA LEU A 287 6.73 4.47 -13.18
C LEU A 287 5.73 3.31 -13.00
N LEU A 288 4.51 3.45 -13.53
CA LEU A 288 3.47 2.41 -13.49
C LEU A 288 3.89 1.15 -14.25
N ASN A 289 4.56 1.31 -15.40
CA ASN A 289 5.08 0.18 -16.19
C ASN A 289 6.38 -0.39 -15.64
N ARG A 290 7.03 0.28 -14.67
CA ARG A 290 8.32 -0.16 -14.12
C ARG A 290 8.18 -1.17 -13.00
N PHE A 291 7.03 -1.32 -12.35
CA PHE A 291 6.88 -2.29 -11.26
C PHE A 291 5.81 -3.32 -11.57
N VAL A 292 6.19 -4.59 -11.48
CA VAL A 292 5.32 -5.75 -11.60
C VAL A 292 4.92 -6.18 -10.20
N LYS A 293 3.61 -6.23 -9.95
CA LYS A 293 3.07 -6.88 -8.75
C LYS A 293 3.32 -8.37 -8.85
N LEU A 294 3.99 -8.94 -7.84
CA LEU A 294 4.14 -10.39 -7.75
C LEU A 294 2.84 -10.99 -7.21
N SER A 295 2.29 -11.96 -7.94
CA SER A 295 1.11 -12.71 -7.53
C SER A 295 1.49 -13.72 -6.43
N LEU A 296 1.50 -13.26 -5.18
CA LEU A 296 1.55 -14.16 -4.03
C LEU A 296 0.13 -14.58 -3.69
N HIS A 297 -0.14 -15.88 -3.79
CA HIS A 297 -1.48 -16.45 -3.65
C HIS A 297 -1.82 -16.88 -2.20
N THR A 298 -1.01 -16.51 -1.21
CA THR A 298 -1.33 -16.79 0.20
C THR A 298 -2.19 -15.66 0.80
N PRO A 299 -3.23 -15.98 1.59
CA PRO A 299 -4.11 -14.97 2.21
C PRO A 299 -3.41 -14.09 3.26
N PHE A 300 -2.18 -14.45 3.66
CA PHE A 300 -1.36 -13.71 4.64
C PHE A 300 -0.06 -13.14 4.04
N SER A 301 0.21 -13.32 2.75
CA SER A 301 1.39 -12.68 2.15
C SER A 301 1.18 -11.20 2.02
N SER A 302 2.21 -10.47 2.43
CA SER A 302 2.42 -9.08 2.06
C SER A 302 2.39 -8.87 0.55
N LEU A 303 1.90 -7.69 0.13
CA LEU A 303 1.99 -7.25 -1.25
C LEU A 303 3.45 -7.00 -1.62
N VAL A 304 3.91 -7.65 -2.69
CA VAL A 304 5.28 -7.53 -3.18
C VAL A 304 5.31 -6.92 -4.58
N PHE A 305 6.12 -5.87 -4.73
CA PHE A 305 6.39 -5.22 -6.01
C PHE A 305 7.86 -5.38 -6.38
N ALA A 306 8.14 -5.71 -7.64
CA ALA A 306 9.49 -5.85 -8.19
C ALA A 306 9.60 -5.16 -9.55
N LEU A 307 10.79 -4.72 -9.94
CA LEU A 307 11.03 -4.29 -11.32
C LEU A 307 10.98 -5.52 -12.27
N PRO A 308 10.56 -5.36 -13.54
CA PRO A 308 10.70 -6.39 -14.56
C PRO A 308 12.10 -7.01 -14.54
N HIS A 309 12.17 -8.34 -14.72
CA HIS A 309 13.40 -9.14 -14.75
C HIS A 309 14.23 -9.18 -13.46
N THR A 310 14.03 -8.27 -12.50
CA THR A 310 14.85 -8.22 -11.26
C THR A 310 14.72 -9.50 -10.43
N LEU A 311 13.53 -10.10 -10.37
CA LEU A 311 13.35 -11.38 -9.67
C LEU A 311 14.18 -12.49 -10.31
N GLN A 312 14.16 -12.57 -11.65
CA GLN A 312 14.91 -13.57 -12.40
C GLN A 312 16.41 -13.34 -12.28
N ASP A 313 16.85 -12.09 -12.45
CA ASP A 313 18.26 -11.73 -12.32
C ASP A 313 18.80 -12.00 -10.91
N ALA A 314 18.00 -11.70 -9.88
CA ALA A 314 18.33 -11.99 -8.50
C ALA A 314 18.42 -13.50 -8.23
N LYS A 315 17.51 -14.31 -8.77
CA LYS A 315 17.60 -15.78 -8.70
C LYS A 315 18.89 -16.29 -9.35
N GLU A 316 19.25 -15.78 -10.51
CA GLU A 316 20.43 -16.24 -11.26
C GLU A 316 21.76 -15.76 -10.66
N LYS A 317 21.78 -14.59 -9.99
CA LYS A 317 23.00 -14.05 -9.38
C LYS A 317 23.19 -14.43 -7.90
N ILE A 318 22.11 -14.55 -7.13
CA ILE A 318 22.16 -14.71 -5.66
C ILE A 318 21.82 -16.14 -5.22
N LEU A 319 20.81 -16.76 -5.84
CA LEU A 319 20.33 -18.09 -5.47
C LEU A 319 20.46 -19.05 -6.66
N LYS A 320 21.65 -19.07 -7.25
CA LYS A 320 21.92 -19.84 -8.46
C LYS A 320 21.90 -21.34 -8.17
N LEU A 321 21.05 -22.06 -8.90
CA LEU A 321 21.09 -23.53 -8.95
C LEU A 321 22.37 -23.97 -9.67
N SER A 322 23.01 -25.01 -9.13
CA SER A 322 24.27 -25.52 -9.66
C SER A 322 24.24 -27.03 -9.69
N THR A 323 25.00 -27.62 -10.63
CA THR A 323 25.38 -29.03 -10.61
C THR A 323 26.80 -29.25 -10.09
N GLY A 324 27.60 -28.18 -9.97
CA GLY A 324 28.86 -28.18 -9.23
C GLY A 324 28.66 -27.70 -7.79
N PHE A 325 29.74 -27.72 -7.00
CA PHE A 325 29.72 -27.20 -5.63
C PHE A 325 29.17 -25.77 -5.59
N ASN A 326 28.09 -25.55 -4.83
CA ASN A 326 27.60 -24.22 -4.49
C ASN A 326 27.36 -24.11 -2.98
N LEU A 327 27.58 -22.92 -2.44
CA LEU A 327 27.18 -22.54 -1.09
C LEU A 327 26.99 -21.03 -1.09
N HIS A 328 25.80 -20.57 -0.74
CA HIS A 328 25.47 -19.16 -0.72
C HIS A 328 25.42 -18.64 0.72
N PRO A 329 25.96 -17.43 0.99
CA PRO A 329 26.80 -16.64 0.08
C PRO A 329 28.16 -17.31 -0.17
N PRO A 330 28.81 -17.11 -1.34
CA PRO A 330 30.09 -17.76 -1.67
C PRO A 330 31.22 -17.48 -0.66
N SER A 331 31.24 -16.28 -0.07
CA SER A 331 32.20 -15.86 0.95
C SER A 331 31.98 -16.52 2.31
N TYR A 332 30.89 -17.26 2.51
CA TYR A 332 30.58 -17.88 3.79
C TYR A 332 31.71 -18.81 4.28
N MET A 333 32.29 -19.60 3.38
CA MET A 333 33.39 -20.52 3.71
C MET A 333 34.63 -19.80 4.27
N ASP A 334 34.85 -18.55 3.88
CA ASP A 334 35.99 -17.74 4.33
C ASP A 334 35.76 -17.18 5.73
N THR A 335 34.51 -17.07 6.18
CA THR A 335 34.16 -16.63 7.54
C THR A 335 34.41 -17.70 8.60
N LEU A 336 34.49 -18.98 8.19
CA LEU A 336 34.70 -20.11 9.08
C LEU A 336 36.18 -20.24 9.46
N LYS A 337 36.47 -20.02 10.75
CA LYS A 337 37.83 -20.12 11.30
C LYS A 337 38.34 -21.57 11.37
N ASP A 338 37.44 -22.52 11.59
CA ASP A 338 37.79 -23.94 11.75
C ASP A 338 38.00 -24.62 10.39
N ALA A 339 39.20 -25.14 10.15
CA ALA A 339 39.55 -25.89 8.95
C ALA A 339 38.85 -27.24 8.87
N HIS A 340 38.63 -27.91 10.00
CA HIS A 340 37.93 -29.19 10.06
C HIS A 340 36.48 -29.02 9.63
N LEU A 341 35.77 -28.05 10.23
CA LEU A 341 34.40 -27.70 9.84
C LEU A 341 34.28 -27.36 8.35
N ARG A 342 35.21 -26.56 7.80
CA ARG A 342 35.23 -26.24 6.36
C ARG A 342 35.36 -27.50 5.50
N ASN A 343 36.23 -28.42 5.88
CA ASN A 343 36.41 -29.67 5.14
C ASN A 343 35.19 -30.59 5.27
N SER A 344 34.56 -30.67 6.45
CA SER A 344 33.31 -31.41 6.65
C SER A 344 32.17 -30.85 5.80
N ILE A 345 32.01 -29.53 5.74
CA ILE A 345 31.01 -28.89 4.86
C ILE A 345 31.28 -29.20 3.39
N ARG A 346 32.54 -29.11 2.93
CA ARG A 346 32.89 -29.47 1.55
C ARG A 346 32.57 -30.93 1.24
N HIS A 347 32.90 -31.84 2.15
CA HIS A 347 32.62 -33.26 1.99
C HIS A 347 31.11 -33.51 1.88
N VAL A 348 30.32 -32.96 2.80
CA VAL A 348 28.85 -33.11 2.80
C VAL A 348 28.21 -32.48 1.57
N LEU A 349 28.67 -31.31 1.13
CA LEU A 349 28.12 -30.68 -0.07
C LEU A 349 28.57 -31.36 -1.37
N SER A 350 29.69 -32.10 -1.34
CA SER A 350 30.13 -32.90 -2.49
C SER A 350 29.15 -34.01 -2.87
N THR A 351 28.32 -34.46 -1.91
CA THR A 351 27.23 -35.41 -2.08
C THR A 351 26.18 -34.95 -3.10
N PHE A 352 25.98 -33.64 -3.26
CA PHE A 352 25.00 -33.06 -4.19
C PHE A 352 25.61 -32.65 -5.53
N VAL A 353 26.92 -32.83 -5.72
CA VAL A 353 27.57 -32.55 -7.00
C VAL A 353 27.06 -33.55 -8.04
N CYS A 354 26.97 -33.09 -9.29
CA CYS A 354 26.34 -33.77 -10.43
C CYS A 354 24.80 -33.75 -10.46
N GLU A 355 24.13 -33.13 -9.48
CA GLU A 355 22.69 -32.87 -9.54
C GLU A 355 22.34 -31.40 -9.30
N THR A 356 21.16 -30.98 -9.75
CA THR A 356 20.67 -29.61 -9.57
C THR A 356 20.33 -29.37 -8.09
N HIS A 357 21.12 -28.54 -7.43
CA HIS A 357 20.91 -28.18 -6.03
C HIS A 357 21.19 -26.70 -5.72
N LEU A 358 20.69 -26.26 -4.56
CA LEU A 358 20.96 -24.96 -3.95
C LEU A 358 21.33 -25.17 -2.48
N ALA A 359 22.56 -24.82 -2.08
CA ALA A 359 22.95 -24.77 -0.68
C ALA A 359 23.05 -23.33 -0.16
N VAL A 360 22.48 -23.08 1.02
CA VAL A 360 22.24 -21.76 1.61
C VAL A 360 22.60 -21.84 3.09
N ALA A 361 23.59 -21.06 3.52
CA ALA A 361 24.02 -20.96 4.92
C ALA A 361 23.03 -20.10 5.73
N LEU A 362 22.03 -20.70 6.39
CA LEU A 362 20.83 -20.02 6.91
C LEU A 362 21.07 -18.76 7.75
N HIS A 363 22.12 -18.75 8.57
CA HIS A 363 22.46 -17.62 9.43
C HIS A 363 22.95 -16.39 8.65
N CYS A 364 23.39 -16.54 7.39
CA CYS A 364 23.77 -15.42 6.53
C CYS A 364 22.58 -14.70 5.89
N PHE A 365 21.37 -15.27 5.95
CA PHE A 365 20.24 -14.82 5.11
C PHE A 365 19.32 -13.79 5.74
N GLY A 366 19.69 -13.23 6.91
CA GLY A 366 18.87 -12.21 7.58
C GLY A 366 17.46 -12.70 7.97
N THR A 367 17.16 -13.99 7.75
CA THR A 367 15.96 -14.64 8.26
C THR A 367 16.15 -14.76 9.77
N HIS A 368 15.85 -13.71 10.53
CA HIS A 368 15.92 -13.67 11.99
C HIS A 368 15.03 -14.77 12.60
N LEU A 369 15.48 -16.02 12.62
CA LEU A 369 14.77 -17.09 13.30
C LEU A 369 14.62 -16.66 14.75
N SER A 370 13.43 -16.86 15.31
CA SER A 370 13.10 -16.34 16.63
C SER A 370 13.95 -17.01 17.72
N SER A 371 14.41 -18.24 17.44
CA SER A 371 15.33 -18.97 18.29
C SER A 371 16.79 -18.68 17.92
N PRO A 372 17.65 -18.27 18.88
CA PRO A 372 19.09 -18.18 18.64
C PRO A 372 19.67 -19.58 18.34
N MET A 373 20.73 -19.60 17.54
CA MET A 373 21.43 -20.86 17.24
C MET A 373 21.98 -21.46 18.55
N PRO A 374 21.83 -22.78 18.78
CA PRO A 374 22.37 -23.41 19.99
C PRO A 374 23.89 -23.23 20.08
N GLU A 375 24.44 -23.03 21.29
CA GLU A 375 25.89 -22.86 21.49
C GLU A 375 26.71 -24.06 20.96
N ASP A 376 26.13 -25.25 21.04
CA ASP A 376 26.72 -26.50 20.54
C ASP A 376 26.61 -26.70 19.02
N MET A 377 25.93 -25.80 18.31
CA MET A 377 25.76 -25.86 16.86
C MET A 377 26.72 -24.87 16.19
N CYS A 378 27.66 -25.41 15.41
CA CYS A 378 28.65 -24.59 14.70
C CYS A 378 28.01 -23.82 13.54
N THR A 379 27.15 -24.49 12.77
CA THR A 379 26.44 -23.88 11.64
C THR A 379 25.25 -24.73 11.18
N SER A 380 24.36 -24.10 10.42
CA SER A 380 23.24 -24.73 9.72
C SER A 380 23.22 -24.34 8.24
N ILE A 381 23.08 -25.35 7.38
CA ILE A 381 23.03 -25.21 5.92
C ILE A 381 21.71 -25.82 5.44
N PHE A 382 20.91 -25.02 4.75
CA PHE A 382 19.74 -25.48 4.03
C PHE A 382 20.15 -25.91 2.63
N VAL A 383 19.80 -27.13 2.24
CA VAL A 383 20.04 -27.67 0.89
C VAL A 383 18.71 -28.00 0.25
N LEU A 384 18.47 -27.46 -0.94
CA LEU A 384 17.36 -27.81 -1.81
C LEU A 384 17.92 -28.65 -2.96
N SER A 385 17.64 -29.95 -2.98
CA SER A 385 18.12 -30.90 -3.98
C SER A 385 16.95 -31.58 -4.69
N LYS A 386 17.05 -31.73 -6.01
CA LYS A 386 16.04 -32.42 -6.81
C LYS A 386 15.82 -33.87 -6.35
N ASN A 387 16.88 -34.61 -6.06
CA ASN A 387 16.78 -36.03 -5.72
C ASN A 387 16.47 -36.27 -4.23
N TYR A 388 17.01 -35.44 -3.34
CA TYR A 388 16.93 -35.69 -1.88
C TYR A 388 15.87 -34.85 -1.15
N GLY A 389 15.29 -33.85 -1.82
CA GLY A 389 14.31 -32.96 -1.23
C GLY A 389 14.95 -31.73 -0.57
N ALA A 390 14.24 -31.15 0.40
CA ALA A 390 14.76 -30.06 1.21
C ALA A 390 15.36 -30.60 2.51
N LEU A 391 16.60 -30.24 2.78
CA LEU A 391 17.40 -30.72 3.90
C LEU A 391 17.87 -29.52 4.73
N LEU A 392 17.83 -29.66 6.05
CA LEU A 392 18.49 -28.78 7.00
C LEU A 392 19.62 -29.57 7.66
N ILE A 393 20.85 -29.24 7.30
CA ILE A 393 22.05 -29.91 7.79
C ILE A 393 22.69 -29.02 8.85
N CYS A 394 22.78 -29.52 10.08
CA CYS A 394 23.40 -28.80 11.19
C CYS A 394 24.67 -29.51 11.65
N PHE A 395 25.76 -28.75 11.74
CA PHE A 395 27.05 -29.24 12.24
C PHE A 395 27.16 -28.92 13.73
N ILE A 396 27.50 -29.93 14.54
CA ILE A 396 27.52 -29.84 16.01
C ILE A 396 28.90 -30.19 16.57
N THR A 397 29.20 -29.64 17.75
CA THR A 397 30.43 -29.93 18.50
C THR A 397 30.39 -31.32 19.15
N SER A 398 31.55 -31.80 19.59
CA SER A 398 31.73 -33.12 20.23
C SER A 398 30.98 -33.31 21.54
N HIS A 399 30.64 -32.21 22.24
CA HIS A 399 30.00 -32.22 23.55
C HIS A 399 28.50 -31.90 23.49
N ALA A 400 27.96 -31.78 22.27
CA ALA A 400 26.58 -31.41 22.03
C ALA A 400 25.59 -32.46 22.58
N ASN A 401 24.55 -31.99 23.29
CA ASN A 401 23.42 -32.85 23.64
C ASN A 401 22.55 -33.11 22.39
N TYR A 402 22.76 -34.27 21.75
CA TYR A 402 22.10 -34.63 20.49
C TYR A 402 20.57 -34.46 20.53
N ALA A 403 19.91 -34.91 21.60
CA ALA A 403 18.45 -34.85 21.70
C ALA A 403 17.92 -33.41 21.81
N GLU A 404 18.64 -32.55 22.54
CA GLU A 404 18.29 -31.14 22.70
C GLU A 404 18.54 -30.35 21.41
N VAL A 405 19.71 -30.55 20.80
CA VAL A 405 20.08 -29.88 19.54
C VAL A 405 19.16 -30.32 18.41
N MET A 406 18.75 -31.59 18.37
CA MET A 406 17.79 -32.09 17.38
C MET A 406 16.45 -31.39 17.50
N ARG A 407 15.94 -31.25 18.74
CA ARG A 407 14.68 -30.54 19.00
C ARG A 407 14.77 -29.08 18.53
N ARG A 408 15.87 -28.39 18.84
CA ARG A 408 16.09 -27.01 18.41
C ARG A 408 16.21 -26.89 16.89
N ALA A 409 16.94 -27.79 16.23
CA ALA A 409 17.07 -27.81 14.77
C ALA A 409 15.71 -28.07 14.08
N GLN A 410 14.87 -28.93 14.64
CA GLN A 410 13.49 -29.12 14.17
C GLN A 410 12.65 -27.86 14.32
N THR A 411 12.75 -27.15 15.44
CA THR A 411 12.09 -25.85 15.63
C THR A 411 12.56 -24.83 14.58
N MET A 412 13.87 -24.74 14.32
CA MET A 412 14.42 -23.87 13.27
C MET A 412 13.86 -24.22 11.88
N ALA A 413 13.74 -25.51 11.54
CA ALA A 413 13.15 -25.94 10.28
C ALA A 413 11.68 -25.54 10.14
N ILE A 414 10.90 -25.66 11.22
CA ILE A 414 9.49 -25.23 11.27
C ILE A 414 9.39 -23.72 11.09
N GLU A 415 10.16 -22.94 11.86
CA GLU A 415 10.17 -21.47 11.76
C GLU A 415 10.59 -21.00 10.37
N PHE A 416 11.62 -21.61 9.79
CA PHE A 416 12.08 -21.31 8.45
C PHE A 416 11.01 -21.60 7.39
N LYS A 417 10.35 -22.77 7.47
CA LYS A 417 9.23 -23.12 6.60
C LYS A 417 8.07 -22.13 6.74
N GLU A 418 7.72 -21.75 7.96
CA GLU A 418 6.66 -20.76 8.20
C GLU A 418 6.99 -19.42 7.56
N LYS A 419 8.25 -18.98 7.57
CA LYS A 419 8.67 -17.74 6.92
C LYS A 419 8.54 -17.81 5.41
N LEU A 420 8.95 -18.92 4.79
CA LEU A 420 8.77 -19.13 3.35
C LEU A 420 7.30 -19.04 2.93
N ILE A 421 6.39 -19.55 3.77
CA ILE A 421 4.94 -19.49 3.50
C ILE A 421 4.38 -18.08 3.76
N LYS A 422 4.58 -17.56 4.97
CA LYS A 422 3.96 -16.31 5.44
C LYS A 422 4.54 -15.08 4.74
N ARG A 423 5.86 -15.02 4.54
CA ARG A 423 6.54 -13.87 3.92
C ARG A 423 6.85 -14.11 2.45
N GLY A 424 7.37 -15.28 2.14
CA GLY A 424 7.76 -15.64 0.77
C GLY A 424 6.58 -16.00 -0.14
N GLY A 425 5.39 -16.28 0.42
CA GLY A 425 4.21 -16.70 -0.36
C GLY A 425 4.32 -18.10 -0.95
N CYS A 426 5.18 -18.97 -0.41
CA CYS A 426 5.31 -20.35 -0.89
C CYS A 426 4.03 -21.16 -0.64
N MET A 427 3.38 -21.61 -1.71
CA MET A 427 2.18 -22.47 -1.64
C MET A 427 2.50 -23.96 -1.77
N ASP A 428 3.71 -24.30 -2.21
CA ASP A 428 4.10 -25.70 -2.42
C ASP A 428 4.26 -26.46 -1.10
N ARG A 429 3.84 -27.73 -1.13
CA ARG A 429 4.01 -28.65 -0.01
C ARG A 429 5.50 -28.99 0.13
N LEU A 430 6.15 -28.39 1.12
CA LEU A 430 7.56 -28.59 1.44
C LEU A 430 7.74 -29.35 2.77
N GLY A 431 8.51 -30.43 2.76
CA GLY A 431 9.02 -31.11 3.95
C GLY A 431 10.52 -30.87 4.08
N ILE A 432 10.97 -30.38 5.24
CA ILE A 432 12.39 -30.14 5.52
C ILE A 432 12.88 -31.28 6.43
N LYS A 433 13.81 -32.11 5.93
CA LYS A 433 14.45 -33.17 6.74
C LYS A 433 15.63 -32.57 7.51
N VAL A 434 15.72 -32.85 8.80
CA VAL A 434 16.79 -32.32 9.65
C VAL A 434 17.85 -33.40 9.87
N HIS A 435 19.11 -33.06 9.61
CA HIS A 435 20.26 -33.93 9.82
C HIS A 435 21.27 -33.25 10.74
N LEU A 436 21.67 -33.95 11.81
CA LEU A 436 22.74 -33.51 12.71
C LEU A 436 24.02 -34.26 12.40
N LEU A 437 25.11 -33.53 12.21
CA LEU A 437 26.43 -34.08 11.93
C LEU A 437 27.43 -33.65 12.98
N SER A 438 27.91 -34.60 13.78
CA SER A 438 28.95 -34.35 14.77
C SER A 438 30.31 -34.26 14.10
N LEU A 439 31.06 -33.20 14.40
CA LEU A 439 32.44 -33.05 13.92
C LEU A 439 33.40 -34.08 14.53
N ALA A 440 33.03 -34.69 15.66
CA ALA A 440 33.83 -35.73 16.31
C ALA A 440 33.50 -37.15 15.84
N ASP A 441 32.50 -37.31 14.96
CA ASP A 441 32.11 -38.61 14.42
C ASP A 441 32.38 -38.68 12.89
N PRO A 442 33.57 -39.15 12.49
CA PRO A 442 33.90 -39.32 11.08
C PRO A 442 32.99 -40.33 10.37
N PHE A 443 32.39 -41.28 11.10
CA PHE A 443 31.57 -42.33 10.51
C PHE A 443 30.23 -41.76 10.02
N LEU A 444 29.60 -40.86 10.77
CA LEU A 444 28.39 -40.17 10.32
C LEU A 444 28.64 -39.23 9.13
N LEU A 445 29.81 -38.58 9.09
CA LEU A 445 30.19 -37.75 7.96
C LEU A 445 30.42 -38.57 6.68
N GLN A 446 31.09 -39.71 6.80
CA GLN A 446 31.38 -40.60 5.66
C GLN A 446 30.12 -41.32 5.14
N ASN A 447 29.18 -41.65 6.01
CA ASN A 447 27.92 -42.33 5.66
C ASN A 447 26.74 -41.37 5.45
N PHE A 448 27.00 -40.07 5.26
CA PHE A 448 25.94 -39.07 5.11
C PHE A 448 24.98 -39.40 3.96
N GLN A 449 25.50 -39.90 2.83
CA GLN A 449 24.71 -40.33 1.67
C GLN A 449 23.60 -41.33 2.07
N VAL A 450 23.97 -42.37 2.82
CA VAL A 450 23.03 -43.41 3.27
C VAL A 450 21.92 -42.82 4.14
N THR A 451 22.23 -41.74 4.86
CA THR A 451 21.29 -41.06 5.76
C THR A 451 20.25 -40.22 5.00
N ILE A 452 20.59 -39.71 3.82
CA ILE A 452 19.69 -38.86 3.00
C ILE A 452 18.92 -39.65 1.94
N ASP A 453 19.37 -40.87 1.59
CA ASP A 453 18.72 -41.76 0.61
C ASP A 453 17.32 -42.22 1.01
N ALA A 454 16.88 -41.95 2.25
CA ALA A 454 15.51 -42.19 2.68
C ALA A 454 14.52 -41.36 1.82
N PRO A 455 13.56 -41.98 1.14
CA PRO A 455 12.65 -41.26 0.24
C PRO A 455 11.81 -40.25 1.02
N SER A 456 11.59 -39.08 0.41
CA SER A 456 10.73 -38.05 0.98
C SER A 456 9.27 -38.53 1.04
N HIS A 457 8.73 -38.65 2.25
CA HIS A 457 7.33 -38.99 2.49
C HIS A 457 6.59 -37.82 3.16
N PRO A 458 5.36 -37.49 2.73
CA PRO A 458 4.57 -38.07 1.63
C PRO A 458 5.10 -37.70 0.24
N SER A 459 4.62 -38.39 -0.81
CA SER A 459 5.01 -38.14 -2.21
C SER A 459 4.77 -36.69 -2.67
N THR A 460 3.90 -35.95 -1.99
CA THR A 460 3.69 -34.52 -2.28
C THR A 460 4.92 -33.65 -2.00
N TYR A 461 5.91 -34.14 -1.25
CA TYR A 461 7.17 -33.45 -0.98
C TYR A 461 8.26 -33.67 -2.03
N PHE A 462 8.01 -34.48 -3.06
CA PHE A 462 8.93 -34.58 -4.19
C PHE A 462 9.07 -33.22 -4.89
N LEU A 463 10.32 -32.81 -5.10
CA LEU A 463 10.69 -31.55 -5.72
C LEU A 463 10.70 -31.70 -7.24
N THR A 464 9.88 -30.88 -7.90
CA THR A 464 9.95 -30.64 -9.34
C THR A 464 10.75 -29.36 -9.58
N GLU A 465 11.22 -29.14 -10.81
CA GLU A 465 11.91 -27.89 -11.18
C GLU A 465 11.04 -26.66 -10.88
N GLU A 466 9.73 -26.76 -11.13
CA GLU A 466 8.76 -25.70 -10.83
C GLU A 466 8.67 -25.41 -9.32
N LYS A 467 8.54 -26.46 -8.49
CA LYS A 467 8.54 -26.30 -7.02
C LYS A 467 9.84 -25.70 -6.51
N MET A 468 10.97 -26.11 -7.08
CA MET A 468 12.27 -25.54 -6.72
C MET A 468 12.34 -24.05 -7.04
N ASP A 469 11.80 -23.62 -8.19
CA ASP A 469 11.74 -22.21 -8.55
C ASP A 469 10.79 -21.40 -7.66
N HIS A 470 9.64 -21.95 -7.29
CA HIS A 470 8.73 -21.33 -6.31
C HIS A 470 9.40 -21.17 -4.94
N ILE A 471 10.12 -22.19 -4.46
CA ILE A 471 10.87 -22.11 -3.19
C ILE A 471 12.00 -21.08 -3.28
N ARG A 472 12.74 -21.02 -4.40
CA ARG A 472 13.75 -19.97 -4.64
C ARG A 472 13.14 -18.57 -4.61
N THR A 473 11.98 -18.40 -5.22
CA THR A 473 11.22 -17.14 -5.20
C THR A 473 10.85 -16.75 -3.77
N ALA A 474 10.25 -17.68 -3.03
CA ALA A 474 9.84 -17.45 -1.66
C ALA A 474 11.03 -17.16 -0.73
N LEU A 475 12.16 -17.84 -0.94
CA LEU A 475 13.40 -17.58 -0.23
C LEU A 475 13.91 -16.17 -0.52
N LEU A 476 13.99 -15.76 -1.79
CA LEU A 476 14.44 -14.43 -2.19
C LEU A 476 13.55 -13.32 -1.61
N ILE A 477 12.23 -13.50 -1.64
CA ILE A 477 11.27 -12.56 -1.04
C ILE A 477 11.46 -12.52 0.48
N SER A 478 11.63 -13.68 1.13
CA SER A 478 11.85 -13.76 2.58
C SER A 478 13.17 -13.07 2.98
N MET A 479 14.21 -13.16 2.16
CA MET A 479 15.48 -12.45 2.35
C MET A 479 15.32 -10.93 2.19
N ALA A 480 14.49 -10.50 1.25
CA ALA A 480 14.20 -9.09 1.03
C ALA A 480 13.20 -8.51 2.05
N SER A 481 12.52 -9.36 2.81
CA SER A 481 11.52 -8.97 3.80
C SER A 481 12.14 -8.40 5.07
N TYR A 482 11.61 -7.29 5.57
CA TYR A 482 12.07 -6.60 6.78
C TYR A 482 11.00 -6.63 7.89
N GLU A 483 11.41 -6.89 9.13
CA GLU A 483 10.54 -6.71 10.31
C GLU A 483 10.71 -5.30 10.89
N THR A 484 9.64 -4.51 10.87
CA THR A 484 9.60 -3.22 11.56
C THR A 484 9.62 -3.42 13.06
N VAL A 485 10.54 -2.78 13.77
CA VAL A 485 10.65 -2.80 15.26
C VAL A 485 9.56 -1.93 15.93
N ALA A 486 8.53 -1.52 15.20
CA ALA A 486 7.43 -0.73 15.75
C ALA A 486 6.37 -1.67 16.34
N ASP A 487 6.39 -1.80 17.66
CA ASP A 487 5.31 -2.43 18.43
C ASP A 487 3.95 -1.80 18.11
N ASN A 488 2.96 -2.65 17.89
CA ASN A 488 1.53 -2.37 17.98
C ASN A 488 1.00 -1.16 17.19
N ALA A 489 0.71 -1.37 15.89
CA ALA A 489 -0.63 -1.10 15.33
C ALA A 489 -0.64 -1.33 13.81
N CYS A 490 -1.48 -2.29 13.39
CA CYS A 490 -2.26 -2.26 12.16
C CYS A 490 -1.59 -1.63 10.93
N CYS A 491 -0.81 -2.39 10.17
CA CYS A 491 -0.53 -2.07 8.77
C CYS A 491 -0.22 -3.36 8.01
N ASP A 492 -0.88 -3.55 6.87
CA ASP A 492 -0.47 -4.53 5.87
C ASP A 492 1.00 -4.27 5.51
N ASN A 493 1.91 -5.17 5.89
CA ASN A 493 3.33 -5.00 5.57
C ASN A 493 3.48 -5.02 4.05
N TYR A 494 4.00 -3.94 3.45
CA TYR A 494 4.33 -3.87 2.03
C TYR A 494 5.83 -4.11 1.85
N TYR A 495 6.23 -5.03 0.96
CA TYR A 495 7.63 -5.25 0.62
C TYR A 495 7.93 -4.77 -0.79
N PHE A 496 8.95 -3.93 -0.94
CA PHE A 496 9.46 -3.49 -2.24
C PHE A 496 10.79 -4.20 -2.51
N LEU A 497 10.82 -5.09 -3.52
CA LEU A 497 12.05 -5.74 -3.97
C LEU A 497 12.80 -4.78 -4.90
N LEU A 498 13.65 -3.95 -4.30
CA LEU A 498 14.45 -2.96 -5.01
C LEU A 498 15.83 -3.54 -5.33
N THR A 499 16.01 -3.95 -6.59
CA THR A 499 17.28 -4.07 -7.31
C THR A 499 18.38 -5.01 -6.77
N LEU A 500 19.18 -5.52 -7.71
CA LEU A 500 20.39 -6.33 -7.50
C LEU A 500 21.47 -5.68 -6.60
N GLY A 501 21.46 -4.35 -6.46
CA GLY A 501 22.43 -3.63 -5.62
C GLY A 501 22.29 -3.94 -4.14
N SER A 502 21.06 -4.11 -3.66
CA SER A 502 20.72 -4.36 -2.25
C SER A 502 21.19 -5.73 -1.76
N CYS A 503 21.25 -6.71 -2.66
CA CYS A 503 21.64 -8.08 -2.32
C CYS A 503 23.15 -8.33 -2.44
N ASN A 504 23.85 -7.61 -3.32
CA ASN A 504 25.32 -7.71 -3.42
C ASN A 504 26.04 -7.19 -2.17
N CYS A 505 25.38 -6.37 -1.35
CA CYS A 505 25.93 -5.89 -0.07
C CYS A 505 26.10 -6.98 1.00
N TYR A 506 25.52 -8.18 0.81
CA TYR A 506 25.74 -9.34 1.69
C TYR A 506 27.01 -10.13 1.32
N GLY A 507 27.70 -9.80 0.22
CA GLY A 507 28.82 -10.58 -0.33
C GLY A 507 30.21 -10.26 0.23
N HIS A 508 30.42 -9.06 0.81
CA HIS A 508 31.73 -8.65 1.34
C HIS A 508 31.70 -8.56 2.88
N VAL A 509 32.18 -9.61 3.55
CA VAL A 509 32.38 -9.62 5.00
C VAL A 509 33.88 -9.75 5.29
N SER A 510 34.53 -8.64 5.63
CA SER A 510 35.90 -8.62 6.13
C SER A 510 35.93 -8.59 7.66
N SER A 511 36.24 -9.75 8.26
CA SER A 511 36.79 -10.05 9.61
C SER A 511 36.21 -9.37 10.89
N PRO A 512 36.31 -10.03 12.08
CA PRO A 512 35.45 -9.73 13.21
C PRO A 512 36.14 -8.83 14.24
N LYS A 513 35.54 -7.65 14.50
CA LYS A 513 35.47 -7.10 15.85
C LYS A 513 34.03 -6.75 16.16
N SER A 514 33.60 -7.26 17.30
CA SER A 514 32.29 -7.13 17.93
C SER A 514 31.77 -5.69 17.95
N SER A 515 30.85 -5.38 17.03
CA SER A 515 29.86 -4.27 17.05
C SER A 515 29.25 -3.99 15.66
N GLY A 516 29.76 -4.59 14.58
CA GLY A 516 29.39 -4.25 13.20
C GLY A 516 28.09 -4.81 12.60
N PHE A 517 27.28 -5.57 13.33
CA PHE A 517 26.07 -6.22 12.76
C PHE A 517 24.91 -5.25 12.44
N MET A 518 24.94 -4.02 12.95
CA MET A 518 23.98 -2.97 12.56
C MET A 518 24.35 -2.23 11.27
N VAL A 519 25.57 -2.45 10.75
CA VAL A 519 26.19 -1.85 9.56
C VAL A 519 25.33 -1.90 8.29
N HIS A 520 24.97 -3.14 7.95
CA HIS A 520 24.52 -3.52 6.61
C HIS A 520 23.00 -3.49 6.42
N GLN A 521 22.23 -3.18 7.47
CA GLN A 521 20.82 -2.84 7.34
C GLN A 521 20.61 -1.40 6.85
N VAL A 522 21.63 -0.55 6.83
CA VAL A 522 21.48 0.90 6.60
C VAL A 522 21.13 1.26 5.15
N LEU A 523 21.54 0.46 4.16
CA LEU A 523 21.23 0.74 2.75
C LEU A 523 19.74 0.53 2.40
N ALA A 524 19.03 -0.31 3.17
CA ALA A 524 17.56 -0.37 3.13
C ALA A 524 16.91 0.67 4.08
N ARG A 525 17.57 1.02 5.20
CA ARG A 525 17.03 2.00 6.18
C ARG A 525 16.94 3.43 5.65
N LEU A 526 17.80 3.86 4.72
CA LEU A 526 17.70 5.22 4.16
C LEU A 526 16.53 5.40 3.18
N TRP A 527 15.95 4.31 2.64
CA TRP A 527 14.83 4.41 1.70
C TRP A 527 13.45 4.25 2.35
N LEU A 528 13.38 3.68 3.56
CA LEU A 528 12.12 3.43 4.27
C LEU A 528 11.91 4.30 5.52
N SER A 529 12.87 5.14 5.91
CA SER A 529 12.65 6.20 6.90
C SER A 529 12.13 7.52 6.29
N TRP A 530 11.88 7.56 4.98
CA TRP A 530 11.32 8.70 4.25
C TRP A 530 10.06 8.28 3.49
N ARG A 531 8.96 8.07 4.22
CA ARG A 531 7.60 8.23 3.73
C ARG A 531 6.75 8.90 4.80
#